data_AF-A0A4Q3RPG2-F1
#
_entry.id   AF-A0A4Q3RPG2-F1
#
_cell.length_a   1.000
_cell.length_b   1.000
_cell.length_c   1.000
_cell.angle_alpha   90.00
_cell.angle_beta   90.00
_cell.angle_gamma   90.00
#
_symmetry.space_group_name_H-M   'P 1'
#
loop_
_entity.id
_entity.type
_entity.pdbx_description
1 polymer ?
#
loop_
_entity_poly.entity_id
_entity_poly.type
_entity_poly.pdbx_seq_one_letter_code
_entity_poly.pdbx_strand_id
1 'polypeptide(L)'
;MLVKKRLILITVAYWLLLAYIIVALVWWFIALETQNRQMNNYKLSELVETDPLFQKKRDVILNDMRGKTTAYVSEGVTFLALIILGAVFMYRAVRRQFALQRQQENLMMAITHELKTPIAVAKLNLETMQKHHLDEQKRQKLIEMTLQETNRLNALANNILVSAQLEAGKRSDQEELNFSDL
;
A
#
# COMPACT_ATOMS: atom_id res chain seq x y z
N MET A 1 1.78 20.13 -1.17
CA MET A 1 2.23 19.86 -2.57
C MET A 1 3.35 18.81 -2.66
N LEU A 2 4.34 18.82 -1.75
CA LEU A 2 5.49 17.90 -1.78
C LEU A 2 5.13 16.41 -1.56
N VAL A 3 4.16 16.11 -0.69
CA VAL A 3 3.74 14.72 -0.40
C VAL A 3 3.06 14.06 -1.61
N LYS A 4 2.17 14.79 -2.32
CA LYS A 4 1.58 14.30 -3.58
C LYS A 4 2.65 14.01 -4.64
N LYS A 5 3.67 14.87 -4.78
CA LYS A 5 4.79 14.64 -5.72
C LYS A 5 5.62 13.40 -5.35
N ARG A 6 5.91 13.19 -4.06
CA ARG A 6 6.61 11.98 -3.57
C ARG A 6 5.82 10.70 -3.82
N LEU A 7 4.50 10.73 -3.63
CA LEU A 7 3.64 9.55 -3.86
C LEU A 7 3.50 9.23 -5.36
N ILE A 8 3.41 10.25 -6.21
CA ILE A 8 3.45 10.06 -7.67
C ILE A 8 4.80 9.45 -8.07
N LEU A 9 5.91 9.96 -7.53
CA LEU A 9 7.24 9.39 -7.77
C LEU A 9 7.34 7.92 -7.34
N ILE A 10 6.83 7.56 -6.16
CA ILE A 10 6.83 6.16 -5.68
C ILE A 10 5.97 5.28 -6.59
N THR A 11 4.80 5.76 -7.00
CA THR A 11 3.89 5.00 -7.88
C THR A 11 4.50 4.82 -9.27
N VAL A 12 5.11 5.86 -9.83
CA VAL A 12 5.80 5.81 -11.12
C VAL A 12 7.03 4.91 -11.04
N ALA A 13 7.84 5.04 -9.98
CA ALA A 13 9.00 4.18 -9.74
C ALA A 13 8.59 2.71 -9.64
N TYR A 14 7.46 2.41 -8.97
CA TYR A 14 6.91 1.07 -8.93
C TYR A 14 6.53 0.54 -10.32
N TRP A 15 5.75 1.29 -11.10
CA TRP A 15 5.35 0.86 -12.44
C TRP A 15 6.55 0.68 -13.37
N LEU A 16 7.55 1.55 -13.27
CA LEU A 16 8.82 1.41 -14.00
C LEU A 16 9.59 0.15 -13.59
N LEU A 17 9.68 -0.12 -12.28
CA LEU A 17 10.35 -1.31 -11.76
C LEU A 17 9.62 -2.59 -12.17
N LEU A 18 8.28 -2.60 -12.08
CA LEU A 18 7.45 -3.72 -12.53
C LEU A 18 7.66 -3.98 -14.04
N ALA A 19 7.60 -2.94 -14.86
CA ALA A 19 7.83 -3.05 -16.30
C ALA A 19 9.25 -3.54 -16.60
N TYR A 20 10.26 -3.05 -15.89
CA TYR A 20 11.63 -3.51 -16.00
C TYR A 20 11.76 -5.01 -15.69
N ILE A 21 11.15 -5.50 -14.61
CA ILE A 21 11.16 -6.92 -14.26
C ILE A 21 10.50 -7.76 -15.37
N ILE A 22 9.38 -7.31 -15.92
CA ILE A 22 8.70 -8.01 -17.02
C ILE A 22 9.61 -8.08 -18.26
N VAL A 23 10.22 -6.96 -18.65
CA VAL A 23 11.14 -6.92 -19.80
C VAL A 23 12.36 -7.81 -19.55
N ALA A 24 12.93 -7.78 -18.34
CA ALA A 24 14.06 -8.62 -17.97
C ALA A 24 13.70 -10.11 -18.03
N LEU A 25 12.50 -10.51 -17.59
CA LEU A 25 12.01 -11.88 -17.70
C LEU A 25 11.81 -12.32 -19.15
N VAL A 26 11.23 -11.46 -19.99
CA VAL A 26 11.04 -11.76 -21.42
C VAL A 26 12.40 -11.90 -22.11
N TRP A 27 13.33 -10.98 -21.85
CA TRP A 27 14.69 -11.05 -22.37
C TRP A 27 15.39 -12.33 -21.93
N TRP A 28 15.32 -12.65 -20.63
CA TRP A 28 15.90 -13.85 -20.06
C TRP A 28 15.33 -15.11 -20.74
N PHE A 29 14.01 -15.18 -20.93
CA PHE A 29 13.35 -16.28 -21.61
C PHE A 29 13.83 -16.46 -23.07
N ILE A 30 13.94 -15.36 -23.83
CA ILE A 30 14.45 -15.39 -25.22
C ILE A 30 15.92 -15.82 -25.25
N ALA A 31 16.74 -15.27 -24.37
CA ALA A 31 18.17 -15.61 -24.28
C ALA A 31 18.35 -17.09 -23.96
N LEU A 32 17.52 -17.64 -23.07
CA LEU A 32 17.54 -19.04 -22.68
C LEU A 32 17.17 -19.97 -23.83
N GLU A 33 16.08 -19.68 -24.55
CA GLU A 33 15.67 -20.46 -25.73
C GLU A 33 16.76 -20.45 -26.81
N THR A 34 17.42 -19.30 -26.99
CA THR A 34 18.53 -19.15 -27.94
C THR A 34 19.75 -19.96 -27.51
N GLN A 35 20.13 -19.91 -26.24
CA GLN A 35 21.25 -20.68 -25.69
C GLN A 35 20.99 -22.20 -25.75
N ASN A 36 19.75 -22.61 -25.47
CA ASN A 36 19.34 -24.02 -25.51
C ASN A 36 19.47 -24.57 -26.95
N ARG A 37 19.07 -23.78 -27.96
CA ARG A 37 19.26 -24.14 -29.38
C ARG A 37 20.72 -24.25 -29.78
N GLN A 38 21.57 -23.31 -29.35
CA GLN A 38 23.00 -23.34 -29.65
C GLN A 38 23.67 -24.57 -29.04
N MET A 39 23.40 -24.87 -27.77
CA MET A 39 23.92 -26.05 -27.08
C MET A 39 23.51 -27.35 -27.78
N ASN A 40 22.26 -27.43 -28.27
CA ASN A 40 21.79 -28.60 -29.01
C ASN A 40 22.53 -28.79 -30.33
N ASN A 41 22.83 -27.71 -31.07
CA ASN A 41 23.61 -27.79 -32.30
C ASN A 41 25.05 -28.25 -32.04
N TYR A 42 25.70 -27.78 -30.97
CA TYR A 42 27.04 -28.23 -30.59
C TYR A 42 27.06 -29.73 -30.26
N LYS A 43 26.11 -30.21 -29.44
CA LYS A 43 25.99 -31.64 -29.11
C LYS A 43 25.75 -32.54 -30.33
N LEU A 44 25.02 -32.04 -31.33
CA LEU A 44 24.80 -32.78 -32.58
C LEU A 44 26.06 -32.81 -33.46
N SER A 45 26.83 -31.73 -33.50
CA SER A 45 28.05 -31.62 -34.31
C SER A 45 29.23 -32.47 -33.83
N GLU A 46 29.21 -32.88 -32.56
CA GLU A 46 30.24 -33.71 -31.94
C GLU A 46 29.99 -35.23 -32.15
N LEU A 47 28.83 -35.60 -32.72
CA LEU A 47 28.51 -36.99 -33.03
C LEU A 47 29.25 -37.44 -34.29
N VAL A 48 30.15 -38.41 -34.12
CA VAL A 48 30.87 -39.05 -35.21
C VAL A 48 30.01 -40.21 -35.76
N GLU A 49 29.63 -40.16 -37.04
CA GLU A 49 28.75 -41.16 -37.69
C GLU A 49 29.30 -42.60 -37.66
N THR A 50 30.62 -42.76 -37.53
CA THR A 50 31.29 -44.07 -37.46
C THR A 50 31.26 -44.75 -36.08
N ASP A 51 30.69 -44.10 -35.05
CA ASP A 51 30.56 -44.69 -33.71
C ASP A 51 29.42 -45.73 -33.65
N PRO A 52 29.65 -46.99 -33.21
CA PRO A 52 28.61 -48.01 -33.05
C PRO A 52 27.46 -47.58 -32.11
N LEU A 53 27.69 -46.61 -31.23
CA LEU A 53 26.70 -46.07 -30.27
C LEU A 53 26.02 -44.79 -30.76
N PHE A 54 26.25 -44.38 -32.01
CA PHE A 54 25.72 -43.15 -32.60
C PHE A 54 24.20 -43.01 -32.42
N GLN A 55 23.44 -44.04 -32.76
CA GLN A 55 21.97 -44.04 -32.64
C GLN A 55 21.53 -43.81 -31.18
N LYS A 56 22.18 -44.48 -30.23
CA LYS A 56 21.86 -44.40 -28.79
C LYS A 56 22.22 -43.04 -28.20
N LYS A 57 23.37 -42.46 -28.57
CA LYS A 57 23.78 -41.10 -28.17
C LYS A 57 22.83 -40.04 -28.74
N ARG A 58 22.41 -40.21 -29.99
CA ARG A 58 21.49 -39.28 -30.67
C ARG A 58 20.11 -39.27 -30.01
N ASP A 59 19.57 -40.44 -29.64
CA ASP A 59 18.26 -40.54 -28.97
C ASP A 59 18.27 -40.00 -27.53
N VAL A 60 19.38 -40.17 -26.80
CA VAL A 60 19.58 -39.55 -25.47
C VAL A 60 19.58 -38.03 -25.59
N ILE A 61 20.27 -37.47 -26.59
CA ILE A 61 20.31 -36.02 -26.81
C ILE A 61 18.91 -35.51 -27.17
N LEU A 62 18.16 -36.17 -28.05
CA LEU A 62 16.79 -35.78 -28.43
C LEU A 62 15.81 -35.79 -27.25
N ASN A 63 15.93 -36.75 -26.33
CA ASN A 63 15.12 -36.80 -25.12
C ASN A 63 15.53 -35.73 -24.09
N ASP A 64 16.82 -35.42 -23.97
CA ASP A 64 17.36 -34.32 -23.13
C ASP A 64 16.86 -32.94 -23.60
N MET A 65 16.61 -32.76 -24.90
CA MET A 65 16.10 -31.49 -25.47
C MET A 65 14.70 -31.12 -24.95
N ARG A 66 13.80 -32.10 -24.80
CA ARG A 66 12.40 -31.82 -24.42
C ARG A 66 12.25 -31.50 -22.93
N GLY A 67 13.01 -32.16 -22.06
CA GLY A 67 12.92 -31.96 -20.60
C GLY A 67 13.44 -30.59 -20.13
N LYS A 68 14.43 -30.02 -20.83
CA LYS A 68 15.03 -28.73 -20.46
C LYS A 68 14.11 -27.56 -20.73
N THR A 69 13.43 -27.53 -21.88
CA THR A 69 12.48 -26.47 -22.21
C THR A 69 11.31 -26.42 -21.22
N THR A 70 10.81 -27.58 -20.78
CA THR A 70 9.72 -27.63 -19.79
C THR A 70 10.14 -27.12 -18.41
N ALA A 71 11.38 -27.39 -17.98
CA ALA A 71 11.90 -26.90 -16.71
C ALA A 71 11.98 -25.36 -16.69
N TYR A 72 12.50 -24.76 -17.75
CA TYR A 72 12.64 -23.30 -17.84
C TYR A 72 11.33 -22.55 -17.96
N VAL A 73 10.35 -23.12 -18.68
CA VAL A 73 8.99 -22.58 -18.72
C VAL A 73 8.38 -22.59 -17.32
N SER A 74 8.57 -23.67 -16.56
CA SER A 74 8.05 -23.77 -15.18
C SER A 74 8.68 -22.75 -14.23
N GLU A 75 9.97 -22.46 -14.40
CA GLU A 75 10.68 -21.45 -13.61
C GLU A 75 10.18 -20.03 -13.94
N GLY A 76 10.02 -19.71 -15.24
CA GLY A 76 9.45 -18.44 -15.68
C GLY A 76 8.01 -18.21 -15.20
N VAL A 77 7.18 -19.25 -15.23
CA VAL A 77 5.80 -19.19 -14.70
C VAL A 77 5.79 -18.94 -13.19
N THR A 78 6.70 -19.57 -12.44
CA THR A 78 6.81 -19.38 -10.99
C THR A 78 7.20 -17.95 -10.64
N PHE A 79 8.20 -17.38 -11.33
CA PHE A 79 8.59 -15.98 -11.13
C PHE A 79 7.47 -15.00 -11.52
N LEU A 80 6.77 -15.24 -12.63
CA LEU A 80 5.64 -14.41 -13.05
C LEU A 80 4.52 -14.43 -12.00
N ALA A 81 4.19 -15.60 -11.45
CA ALA A 81 3.19 -15.74 -10.41
C ALA A 81 3.57 -14.95 -9.14
N LEU A 82 4.83 -15.02 -8.71
CA LEU A 82 5.35 -14.25 -7.57
C LEU A 82 5.25 -12.74 -7.79
N ILE A 83 5.58 -12.26 -8.99
CA ILE A 83 5.48 -10.83 -9.35
C ILE A 83 4.03 -10.36 -9.30
N ILE A 84 3.10 -11.14 -9.85
CA ILE A 84 1.68 -10.80 -9.83
C ILE A 84 1.16 -10.76 -8.40
N LEU A 85 1.51 -11.74 -7.56
CA LEU A 85 1.14 -11.75 -6.14
C LEU A 85 1.68 -10.52 -5.41
N GLY A 86 2.96 -10.20 -5.58
CA GLY A 86 3.58 -8.99 -5.00
C GLY A 86 2.90 -7.71 -5.48
N ALA A 87 2.57 -7.64 -6.77
CA ALA A 87 1.88 -6.50 -7.36
C ALA A 87 0.47 -6.30 -6.78
N VAL A 88 -0.31 -7.38 -6.66
CA VAL A 88 -1.64 -7.35 -6.06
C VAL A 88 -1.57 -6.93 -4.59
N PHE A 89 -0.65 -7.53 -3.82
CA PHE A 89 -0.45 -7.20 -2.41
C PHE A 89 -0.13 -5.71 -2.23
N MET A 90 0.83 -5.20 -3.00
CA MET A 90 1.22 -3.81 -2.88
C MET A 90 0.13 -2.85 -3.35
N TYR A 91 -0.57 -3.15 -4.44
CA TYR A 91 -1.71 -2.36 -4.87
C TYR A 91 -2.77 -2.23 -3.78
N ARG A 92 -3.09 -3.34 -3.08
CA ARG A 92 -4.02 -3.33 -1.94
C ARG A 92 -3.48 -2.50 -0.78
N ALA A 93 -2.20 -2.65 -0.43
CA ALA A 93 -1.56 -1.90 0.65
C ALA A 93 -1.61 -0.39 0.39
N VAL A 94 -1.22 0.05 -0.80
CA VAL A 94 -1.24 1.46 -1.22
C VAL A 94 -2.67 2.01 -1.23
N ARG A 95 -3.64 1.26 -1.76
CA ARG A 95 -5.04 1.68 -1.77
C ARG A 95 -5.61 1.83 -0.36
N ARG A 96 -5.27 0.92 0.56
CA ARG A 96 -5.65 1.01 1.98
C ARG A 96 -5.04 2.27 2.61
N GLN A 97 -3.78 2.54 2.35
CA GLN A 97 -3.09 3.72 2.88
C GLN A 97 -3.75 5.03 2.40
N PHE A 98 -4.15 5.11 1.13
CA PHE A 98 -4.90 6.27 0.62
C PHE A 98 -6.27 6.43 1.24
N ALA A 99 -7.00 5.34 1.47
CA ALA A 99 -8.30 5.38 2.12
C ALA A 99 -8.17 5.93 3.56
N LEU A 100 -7.21 5.42 4.33
CA LEU A 100 -6.92 5.90 5.69
C LEU A 100 -6.52 7.37 5.70
N GLN A 101 -5.66 7.80 4.76
CA GLN A 101 -5.23 9.19 4.69
C GLN A 101 -6.40 10.14 4.41
N ARG A 102 -7.34 9.77 3.52
CA ARG A 102 -8.56 10.55 3.26
C ARG A 102 -9.49 10.60 4.48
N GLN A 103 -9.60 9.49 5.22
CA GLN A 103 -10.39 9.46 6.45
C GLN A 103 -9.83 10.41 7.50
N GLN A 104 -8.50 10.44 7.70
CA GLN A 104 -7.85 11.40 8.59
C GLN A 104 -8.07 12.85 8.17
N GLU A 105 -7.98 13.16 6.87
CA GLU A 105 -8.24 14.50 6.35
C GLU A 105 -9.69 14.95 6.60
N ASN A 106 -10.66 14.08 6.31
CA ASN A 106 -12.07 14.35 6.58
C ASN A 106 -12.37 14.51 8.07
N LEU A 107 -11.76 13.68 8.92
CA LEU A 107 -11.88 13.78 10.38
C LEU A 107 -11.36 15.13 10.87
N MET A 108 -10.17 15.55 10.43
CA MET A 108 -9.59 16.82 10.83
C MET A 108 -10.46 18.01 10.39
N MET A 109 -11.01 17.96 9.18
CA MET A 109 -11.97 18.99 8.72
C MET A 109 -13.23 19.01 9.58
N ALA A 110 -13.82 17.85 9.87
CA ALA A 110 -15.02 17.75 10.70
C ALA A 110 -14.76 18.27 12.12
N ILE A 111 -13.68 17.83 12.76
CA ILE A 111 -13.26 18.30 14.08
C ILE A 111 -13.09 19.82 14.09
N THR A 112 -12.40 20.37 13.10
CA THR A 112 -12.18 21.82 13.02
C THR A 112 -13.49 22.59 12.93
N HIS A 113 -14.44 22.10 12.13
CA HIS A 113 -15.75 22.73 11.97
C HIS A 113 -16.59 22.68 13.25
N GLU A 114 -16.64 21.51 13.88
CA GLU A 114 -17.37 21.28 15.14
C GLU A 114 -16.77 22.06 16.31
N LEU A 115 -15.45 22.29 16.33
CA LEU A 115 -14.80 23.09 17.37
C LEU A 115 -14.93 24.59 17.13
N LYS A 116 -14.83 25.06 15.88
CA LYS A 116 -14.85 26.50 15.58
C LYS A 116 -16.18 27.16 15.94
N THR A 117 -17.28 26.44 15.78
CA THR A 117 -18.64 26.94 16.04
C THR A 117 -18.87 27.34 17.51
N PRO A 118 -18.71 26.45 18.50
CA PRO A 118 -18.88 26.79 19.91
C PRO A 118 -17.86 27.84 20.39
N ILE A 119 -16.63 27.82 19.86
CA ILE A 119 -15.62 28.87 20.14
C ILE A 119 -16.10 30.24 19.66
N ALA A 120 -16.67 30.32 18.46
CA ALA A 120 -17.18 31.57 17.92
C ALA A 120 -18.37 32.11 18.74
N VAL A 121 -19.28 31.23 19.18
CA VAL A 121 -20.42 31.62 20.04
C VAL A 121 -19.94 32.11 21.41
N ALA A 122 -19.05 31.37 22.06
CA ALA A 122 -18.48 31.79 23.35
C ALA A 122 -17.75 33.13 23.23
N LYS A 123 -16.95 33.31 22.18
CA LYS A 123 -16.27 34.58 21.89
C LYS A 123 -17.25 35.73 21.68
N LEU A 124 -18.31 35.53 20.89
CA LEU A 124 -19.33 36.54 20.64
C LEU A 124 -20.04 36.97 21.93
N ASN A 125 -20.39 36.02 22.80
CA ASN A 125 -21.03 36.31 24.08
C ASN A 125 -20.09 37.15 24.98
N LEU A 126 -18.81 36.77 25.06
CA LEU A 126 -17.79 37.50 25.82
C LEU A 126 -17.56 38.91 25.27
N GLU A 127 -17.46 39.07 23.94
CA GLU A 127 -17.34 40.37 23.28
C GLU A 127 -18.57 41.25 23.53
N THR A 128 -19.77 40.66 23.53
CA THR A 128 -21.02 41.38 23.81
C THR A 128 -21.04 41.91 25.25
N MET A 129 -20.65 41.07 26.22
CA MET A 129 -20.55 41.49 27.62
C MET A 129 -19.46 42.54 27.84
N GLN A 130 -18.37 42.49 27.07
CA GLN A 130 -17.29 43.49 27.16
C GLN A 130 -17.70 44.84 26.56
N LYS A 131 -18.44 44.85 25.46
CA LYS A 131 -18.72 46.06 24.67
C LYS A 131 -20.00 46.80 25.09
N HIS A 132 -20.94 46.12 25.74
CA HIS A 132 -22.25 46.68 26.06
C HIS A 132 -22.52 46.68 27.56
N HIS A 133 -23.16 47.76 28.04
CA HIS A 133 -23.72 47.78 29.40
C HIS A 133 -25.04 47.02 29.38
N LEU A 134 -25.02 45.79 29.87
CA LEU A 134 -26.16 44.89 29.92
C LEU A 134 -26.84 44.97 31.28
N ASP A 135 -28.16 44.80 31.30
CA ASP A 135 -28.87 44.50 32.53
C ASP A 135 -28.38 43.18 33.14
N GLU A 136 -28.56 43.02 34.46
CA GLU A 136 -28.07 41.86 35.20
C GLU A 136 -28.60 40.54 34.62
N GLN A 137 -29.86 40.53 34.18
CA GLN A 137 -30.53 39.35 33.62
C GLN A 137 -29.91 38.91 32.29
N LYS A 138 -29.64 39.83 31.35
CA LYS A 138 -28.99 39.50 30.06
C LYS A 138 -27.54 39.09 30.26
N ARG A 139 -26.83 39.74 31.18
CA ARG A 139 -25.45 39.35 31.51
C ARG A 139 -25.40 37.92 32.03
N GLN A 140 -26.26 37.58 33.00
CA GLN A 140 -26.35 36.23 33.54
C GLN A 140 -26.70 35.20 32.46
N LYS A 141 -27.63 35.52 31.56
CA LYS A 141 -27.98 34.65 30.42
C LYS A 141 -26.80 34.39 29.48
N LEU A 142 -26.01 35.43 29.14
CA LEU A 142 -24.82 35.28 28.29
C LEU A 142 -23.73 34.45 28.99
N ILE A 143 -23.56 34.60 30.31
CA ILE A 143 -22.63 33.77 31.10
C ILE A 143 -23.06 32.29 31.02
N GLU A 144 -24.34 31.99 31.26
CA GLU A 144 -24.87 30.62 31.19
C GLU A 144 -24.69 30.00 29.79
N MET A 145 -25.02 30.76 28.73
CA MET A 145 -24.79 30.31 27.35
C MET A 145 -23.30 30.04 27.08
N THR A 146 -22.41 30.87 27.60
CA THR A 146 -20.96 30.71 27.42
C THR A 146 -20.42 29.48 28.16
N LEU A 147 -20.89 29.24 29.39
CA LEU A 147 -20.55 28.04 30.15
C LEU A 147 -21.03 26.77 29.45
N GLN A 148 -22.25 26.80 28.91
CA GLN A 148 -22.81 25.66 28.16
C GLN A 148 -21.96 25.33 26.92
N GLU A 149 -21.56 26.31 26.12
CA GLU A 149 -20.69 26.06 24.95
C GLU A 149 -19.29 25.59 25.35
N THR A 150 -18.75 26.07 26.48
CA THR A 150 -17.46 25.60 27.01
C THR A 150 -17.55 24.13 27.46
N ASN A 151 -18.64 23.74 28.10
CA ASN A 151 -18.90 22.33 28.47
C ASN A 151 -19.06 21.45 27.23
N ARG A 152 -19.74 21.93 26.19
CA ARG A 152 -19.88 21.23 24.91
C ARG A 152 -18.53 21.02 24.23
N LEU A 153 -17.67 22.04 24.21
CA LEU A 153 -16.29 21.96 23.73
C LEU A 153 -15.49 20.90 24.47
N ASN A 154 -15.59 20.87 25.80
CA ASN A 154 -14.90 19.87 26.63
C ASN A 154 -15.37 18.44 26.30
N ALA A 155 -16.68 18.24 26.12
CA ALA A 155 -17.23 16.95 25.72
C ALA A 155 -16.74 16.51 24.32
N LEU A 156 -16.69 17.43 23.35
CA LEU A 156 -16.14 17.14 22.01
C LEU A 156 -14.66 16.74 22.08
N ALA A 157 -13.85 17.49 22.84
CA ALA A 157 -12.44 17.18 23.04
C ALA A 157 -12.23 15.79 23.67
N ASN A 158 -13.03 15.45 24.69
CA ASN A 158 -12.95 14.15 25.33
C ASN A 158 -13.34 13.01 24.38
N ASN A 159 -14.40 13.19 23.58
CA ASN A 159 -14.82 12.19 22.58
C ASN A 159 -13.74 11.95 21.52
N ILE A 160 -13.05 13.02 21.07
CA ILE A 160 -11.94 12.91 20.12
C ILE A 160 -10.76 12.16 20.75
N LEU A 161 -10.41 12.46 22.01
CA LEU A 161 -9.32 11.80 22.73
C LEU A 161 -9.58 10.29 22.88
N VAL A 162 -10.79 9.92 23.32
CA VAL A 162 -11.19 8.51 23.45
C VAL A 162 -11.16 7.81 22.09
N SER A 163 -11.67 8.44 21.03
CA SER A 163 -11.62 7.88 19.68
C SER A 163 -10.17 7.65 19.19
N ALA A 164 -9.27 8.59 19.46
CA ALA A 164 -7.85 8.48 19.09
C ALA A 164 -7.15 7.35 19.88
N GLN A 165 -7.47 7.19 21.16
CA GLN A 165 -6.97 6.09 21.99
C GLN A 165 -7.47 4.73 21.49
N LEU A 166 -8.74 4.62 21.09
CA LEU A 166 -9.29 3.39 20.52
C LEU A 166 -8.65 3.03 19.17
N GLU A 167 -8.38 4.01 18.30
CA GLU A 167 -7.62 3.78 17.07
C GLU A 167 -6.19 3.31 17.33
N ALA A 168 -5.52 3.88 18.34
CA ALA A 168 -4.17 3.47 18.74
C ALA A 168 -4.15 2.07 19.35
N GLY A 169 -5.07 1.76 20.26
CA GLY A 169 -5.18 0.44 20.90
C GLY A 169 -5.51 -0.67 19.89
N LYS A 170 -6.43 -0.43 18.96
CA LYS A 170 -6.77 -1.37 17.88
C LYS A 170 -5.58 -1.70 16.96
N ARG A 171 -4.60 -0.79 16.86
CA ARG A 171 -3.35 -1.05 16.11
C ARG A 171 -2.39 -1.94 16.89
N SER A 172 -2.34 -1.79 18.21
CA SER A 172 -1.53 -2.65 19.11
C SER A 172 -2.07 -4.09 19.12
N ASP A 173 -3.38 -4.27 19.26
CA ASP A 173 -4.03 -5.60 19.29
C ASP A 173 -3.89 -6.36 17.95
N GLN A 174 -3.74 -5.64 16.82
CA GLN A 174 -3.51 -6.25 15.50
C GLN A 174 -2.05 -6.65 15.27
N GLU A 175 -1.09 -6.04 15.97
CA GLU A 175 0.33 -6.41 15.88
C GLU A 175 0.67 -7.63 16.77
N GLU A 176 -0.13 -7.93 17.80
CA GLU A 176 0.09 -9.07 18.71
C GLU A 176 -0.61 -10.39 18.32
N LEU A 177 -1.46 -10.42 17.29
CA LEU A 177 -1.98 -11.69 16.75
C LEU A 177 -0.95 -12.37 15.85
N ASN A 178 0.18 -12.75 16.44
CA ASN A 178 1.19 -13.59 15.85
C ASN A 178 0.67 -15.04 15.84
N PHE A 179 0.18 -15.51 14.70
CA PHE A 179 -0.28 -16.89 14.48
C PHE A 179 0.86 -17.93 14.49
N SER A 180 2.00 -17.65 15.13
CA SER A 180 3.11 -18.59 15.24
C SER A 180 2.83 -19.76 16.21
N ASP A 181 1.72 -19.70 16.96
CA ASP A 181 1.33 -20.71 17.95
C ASP A 181 0.01 -21.47 17.59
N LEU A 182 -0.38 -21.52 16.31
CA LEU A 182 -1.42 -22.43 15.79
C LEU A 182 -0.84 -23.34 14.69
#